data_AF-A0A5B8Z7K2-F1
#
_entry.id   AF-A0A5B8Z7K2-F1
#
_cell.length_a   1.000
_cell.length_b   1.000
_cell.length_c   1.000
_cell.angle_alpha   90.00
_cell.angle_beta   90.00
_cell.angle_gamma   90.00
#
_symmetry.space_group_name_H-M   'P 1'
#
loop_
_entity.id
_entity.type
_entity.pdbx_description
1 polymer ?
#
loop_
_entity_poly.entity_id
_entity_poly.type
_entity_poly.pdbx_seq_one_letter_code
_entity_poly.pdbx_strand_id
1 'polypeptide(L)'
;MEQKRGILLESGTNELEIVEFGIGKNKFGINVIKVKEIINPVQIIQVPHAHKNVEGIIELRGEVLPVVNVATALGFPPSENPHLDKFIVAEFNKQKIVFHVHSVTQIHRISWDQIEKPSEMYQGPESQIIGVIKLHGEMILLLDFEKIVVEINPETGINVQQVQKLGKRERSNKRLVVAEDSPLLRKLLHDTLKEAGFQSVEFFENGRDALHYLENIVQSGKTIEQEVQLIITDIEMPQMDGHHLTKRIKNNSELSKIPVIIFSSLITDDLRHKGQMVGADAQVSKPEIAELVLLIDKIAL
;
A
#
# COMPACT_ATOMS: atom_id res chain seq x y z
N MET A 1 -28.35 14.36 20.08
CA MET A 1 -28.00 13.86 18.73
C MET A 1 -26.51 13.53 18.75
N GLU A 2 -26.18 12.30 19.13
CA GLU A 2 -24.81 11.81 19.14
C GLU A 2 -24.33 11.66 17.69
N GLN A 3 -23.34 12.47 17.31
CA GLN A 3 -22.61 12.25 16.07
C GLN A 3 -21.88 10.92 16.18
N LYS A 4 -22.33 9.92 15.41
CA LYS A 4 -21.55 8.76 15.03
C LYS A 4 -20.24 9.24 14.38
N ARG A 5 -19.18 9.41 15.16
CA ARG A 5 -17.80 9.40 14.65
C ARG A 5 -17.51 7.99 14.18
N GLY A 6 -17.93 7.70 12.95
CA GLY A 6 -17.47 6.51 12.24
C GLY A 6 -15.95 6.58 12.12
N ILE A 7 -15.32 5.41 12.07
CA ILE A 7 -13.89 5.14 11.91
C ILE A 7 -13.45 5.54 10.49
N LEU A 8 -13.74 6.78 10.08
CA LEU A 8 -13.46 7.33 8.77
C LEU A 8 -12.41 8.43 8.92
N LEU A 9 -11.18 8.10 8.55
CA LEU A 9 -10.12 9.06 8.24
C LEU A 9 -10.66 10.13 7.28
N GLU A 10 -10.44 11.41 7.62
CA GLU A 10 -10.56 12.51 6.65
C GLU A 10 -9.42 12.39 5.64
N SER A 11 -9.73 12.25 4.35
CA SER A 11 -8.71 12.17 3.31
C SER A 11 -7.82 13.44 3.30
N GLY A 12 -6.51 13.22 3.43
CA GLY A 12 -5.49 14.26 3.36
C GLY A 12 -5.14 14.96 4.68
N THR A 13 -5.31 14.32 5.83
CA THR A 13 -4.78 14.82 7.13
C THR A 13 -3.33 14.43 7.41
N ASN A 14 -2.71 13.57 6.57
CA ASN A 14 -1.37 13.02 6.76
C ASN A 14 -1.20 12.23 8.07
N GLU A 15 -2.27 11.56 8.50
CA GLU A 15 -2.28 10.68 9.67
C GLU A 15 -2.64 9.26 9.27
N LEU A 16 -2.15 8.31 10.06
CA LEU A 16 -2.36 6.88 9.91
C LEU A 16 -2.99 6.32 11.18
N GLU A 17 -4.00 5.47 11.02
CA GLU A 17 -4.52 4.65 12.11
C GLU A 17 -4.01 3.22 11.96
N ILE A 18 -3.47 2.66 13.04
CA ILE A 18 -2.92 1.30 13.05
C ILE A 18 -3.57 0.45 14.13
N VAL A 19 -3.85 -0.81 13.82
CA VAL A 19 -4.19 -1.83 14.82
C VAL A 19 -2.87 -2.39 15.36
N GLU A 20 -2.63 -2.27 16.66
CA GLU A 20 -1.52 -2.93 17.35
C GLU A 20 -1.86 -4.40 17.62
N PHE A 21 -0.96 -5.30 17.25
CA PHE A 21 -1.06 -6.74 17.52
C PHE A 21 0.28 -7.31 17.97
N GLY A 22 0.24 -8.43 18.70
CA GLY A 22 1.42 -9.08 19.27
C GLY A 22 1.76 -10.41 18.59
N ILE A 23 3.05 -10.66 18.41
CA ILE A 23 3.62 -11.97 18.08
C ILE A 23 4.80 -12.22 19.03
N GLY A 24 4.68 -13.26 19.85
CA GLY A 24 5.59 -13.49 20.98
C GLY A 24 5.63 -12.28 21.91
N LYS A 25 6.83 -11.70 22.10
CA LYS A 25 7.05 -10.49 22.91
C LYS A 25 7.08 -9.21 22.08
N ASN A 26 6.94 -9.32 20.77
CA ASN A 26 7.11 -8.21 19.83
C ASN A 26 5.75 -7.62 19.46
N LYS A 27 5.73 -6.30 19.26
CA LYS A 27 4.54 -5.54 18.84
C LYS A 27 4.65 -5.16 17.37
N PHE A 28 3.55 -5.34 16.66
CA PHE A 28 3.42 -5.04 15.25
C PHE A 28 2.19 -4.19 14.99
N GLY A 29 2.17 -3.54 13.84
CA GLY A 29 1.06 -2.70 13.39
C GLY A 29 0.61 -3.05 11.98
N ILE A 30 -0.71 -2.99 11.75
CA ILE A 30 -1.35 -3.01 10.43
C ILE A 30 -2.20 -1.75 10.27
N ASN A 31 -2.21 -1.16 9.07
CA ASN A 31 -3.10 -0.04 8.76
C ASN A 31 -4.57 -0.46 8.94
N VAL A 32 -5.33 0.30 9.72
CA VAL A 32 -6.77 0.08 9.96
C VAL A 32 -7.55 0.04 8.64
N ILE A 33 -7.14 0.80 7.62
CA ILE A 33 -7.82 0.81 6.31
C ILE A 33 -7.85 -0.58 5.67
N LYS A 34 -6.83 -1.41 5.92
CA LYS A 34 -6.77 -2.80 5.42
C LYS A 34 -7.61 -3.75 6.26
N VAL A 35 -7.93 -3.41 7.51
CA VAL A 35 -8.64 -4.30 8.43
C VAL A 35 -10.15 -4.17 8.26
N LYS A 36 -10.80 -5.28 7.92
CA LYS A 36 -12.26 -5.36 7.80
C LYS A 36 -12.90 -5.67 9.14
N GLU A 37 -12.37 -6.65 9.84
CA GLU A 37 -12.82 -7.02 11.18
C GLU A 37 -11.75 -7.84 11.92
N ILE A 38 -11.90 -7.93 13.24
CA ILE A 38 -11.07 -8.75 14.11
C ILE A 38 -11.99 -9.73 14.82
N ILE A 39 -11.74 -11.02 14.64
CA ILE A 39 -12.59 -12.10 15.16
C ILE A 39 -11.77 -13.05 16.04
N ASN A 40 -12.47 -13.84 16.85
CA ASN A 40 -11.83 -14.96 17.52
C ASN A 40 -11.54 -16.08 16.52
N PRO A 41 -10.46 -16.85 16.71
CA PRO A 41 -10.16 -18.00 15.88
C PRO A 41 -11.35 -18.96 15.77
N VAL A 42 -11.61 -19.40 14.55
CA VAL A 42 -12.62 -20.43 14.23
C VAL A 42 -11.90 -21.69 13.73
N GLN A 43 -12.64 -22.79 13.58
CA GLN A 43 -12.06 -24.03 13.08
C GLN A 43 -11.50 -23.85 11.67
N ILE A 44 -10.21 -24.14 11.50
CA ILE A 44 -9.52 -24.11 10.21
C ILE A 44 -9.63 -25.48 9.54
N ILE A 45 -9.97 -25.46 8.26
CA ILE A 45 -9.95 -26.64 7.39
C ILE A 45 -8.60 -26.68 6.69
N GLN A 46 -7.83 -27.74 6.94
CA GLN A 46 -6.51 -27.90 6.34
C GLN A 46 -6.59 -28.16 4.85
N VAL A 47 -5.74 -27.47 4.09
CA VAL A 47 -5.62 -27.63 2.64
C VAL A 47 -4.35 -28.44 2.34
N PRO A 48 -4.45 -29.60 1.64
CA PRO A 48 -3.28 -30.37 1.24
C PRO A 48 -2.33 -29.56 0.37
N HIS A 49 -1.02 -29.74 0.58
CA HIS A 49 0.05 -29.06 -0.18
C HIS A 49 0.02 -27.52 -0.13
N ALA A 50 -0.63 -26.94 0.90
CA ALA A 50 -0.59 -25.51 1.12
C ALA A 50 0.84 -25.02 1.41
N HIS A 51 1.09 -23.74 1.12
CA HIS A 51 2.34 -23.08 1.49
C HIS A 51 2.55 -23.15 3.01
N LYS A 52 3.81 -23.23 3.47
CA LYS A 52 4.15 -23.41 4.90
C LYS A 52 3.56 -22.36 5.85
N ASN A 53 3.31 -21.15 5.35
CA ASN A 53 2.75 -20.04 6.12
C ASN A 53 1.20 -20.04 6.14
N VAL A 54 0.56 -20.94 5.40
CA VAL A 54 -0.91 -21.06 5.29
C VAL A 54 -1.38 -22.22 6.16
N GLU A 55 -2.21 -21.92 7.17
CA GLU A 55 -2.77 -22.94 8.07
C GLU A 55 -3.90 -23.73 7.42
N GLY A 56 -4.59 -23.10 6.48
CA GLY A 56 -5.73 -23.66 5.77
C GLY A 56 -6.71 -22.59 5.35
N ILE A 57 -8.00 -22.93 5.36
CA ILE A 57 -9.11 -22.04 5.00
C ILE A 57 -10.17 -22.04 6.10
N ILE A 58 -10.93 -20.95 6.16
CA ILE A 58 -12.13 -20.82 7.00
C ILE A 58 -13.31 -20.35 6.15
N GLU A 59 -14.53 -20.60 6.63
CA GLU A 59 -15.74 -19.99 6.08
C GLU A 59 -16.18 -18.83 6.97
N LEU A 60 -16.27 -17.62 6.42
CA LEU A 60 -16.74 -16.42 7.11
C LEU A 60 -17.88 -15.80 6.31
N ARG A 61 -19.10 -15.88 6.86
CA ARG A 61 -20.33 -15.33 6.24
C ARG A 61 -20.56 -15.83 4.79
N GLY A 62 -20.28 -17.12 4.54
CA GLY A 62 -20.45 -17.76 3.23
C GLY A 62 -19.29 -17.54 2.25
N GLU A 63 -18.23 -16.84 2.67
CA GLU A 63 -17.00 -16.65 1.90
C GLU A 63 -15.89 -17.54 2.43
N VAL A 64 -15.14 -18.19 1.55
CA VAL A 64 -13.99 -19.03 1.92
C VAL A 64 -12.73 -18.18 1.90
N LEU A 65 -12.08 -18.05 3.06
CA LEU A 65 -10.91 -17.19 3.24
C LEU A 65 -9.68 -18.01 3.66
N PRO A 66 -8.50 -17.77 3.04
CA PRO A 66 -7.26 -18.38 3.49
C PRO A 66 -6.82 -17.81 4.85
N VAL A 67 -6.25 -18.67 5.69
CA VAL A 67 -5.66 -18.28 6.99
C VAL A 67 -4.15 -18.37 6.91
N VAL A 68 -3.49 -17.24 7.15
CA VAL A 68 -2.02 -17.11 7.16
C VAL A 68 -1.54 -16.96 8.60
N ASN A 69 -0.62 -17.81 9.03
CA ASN A 69 0.04 -17.71 10.33
C ASN A 69 1.14 -16.65 10.28
N VAL A 70 0.92 -15.50 10.93
CA VAL A 70 1.89 -14.40 10.92
C VAL A 70 3.16 -14.76 11.69
N ALA A 71 3.06 -15.54 12.77
CA ALA A 71 4.24 -15.98 13.51
C ALA A 71 5.16 -16.85 12.65
N THR A 72 4.59 -17.80 11.90
CA THR A 72 5.34 -18.67 10.98
C THR A 72 5.94 -17.87 9.83
N ALA A 73 5.18 -16.91 9.27
CA ALA A 73 5.67 -16.03 8.21
C ALA A 73 6.87 -15.18 8.64
N LEU A 74 6.90 -14.75 9.90
CA LEU A 74 7.98 -13.95 10.49
C LEU A 74 9.10 -14.79 11.14
N GLY A 75 8.98 -16.13 11.15
CA GLY A 75 9.95 -17.02 11.79
C GLY A 75 9.91 -17.04 13.32
N PHE A 76 8.78 -16.65 13.92
CA PHE A 76 8.52 -16.73 15.36
C PHE A 76 7.95 -18.10 15.76
N PRO A 77 8.15 -18.53 17.02
CA PRO A 77 7.48 -19.71 17.55
C PRO A 77 5.96 -19.50 17.66
N PRO A 78 5.17 -20.59 17.73
CA PRO A 78 3.73 -20.51 17.99
C PRO A 78 3.39 -19.79 19.30
N SER A 79 2.14 -19.36 19.42
CA SER A 79 1.61 -18.69 20.61
C SER A 79 1.74 -19.56 21.87
N GLU A 80 2.26 -18.97 22.95
CA GLU A 80 2.26 -19.60 24.27
C GLU A 80 0.84 -19.68 24.88
N ASN A 81 -0.08 -18.82 24.42
CA ASN A 81 -1.45 -18.75 24.93
C ASN A 81 -2.48 -18.75 23.78
N PRO A 82 -2.67 -19.88 23.06
CA PRO A 82 -3.49 -19.92 21.84
C PRO A 82 -4.96 -19.48 22.02
N HIS A 83 -5.50 -19.51 23.24
CA HIS A 83 -6.85 -19.04 23.53
C HIS A 83 -7.00 -17.51 23.46
N LEU A 84 -5.90 -16.76 23.54
CA LEU A 84 -5.89 -15.30 23.41
C LEU A 84 -5.72 -14.84 21.96
N ASP A 85 -5.31 -15.76 21.08
CA ASP A 85 -5.05 -15.49 19.68
C ASP A 85 -6.27 -14.88 18.98
N LYS A 86 -6.00 -14.17 17.89
CA LYS A 86 -6.98 -13.39 17.13
C LYS A 86 -6.76 -13.58 15.65
N PHE A 87 -7.85 -13.46 14.91
CA PHE A 87 -7.87 -13.44 13.46
C PHE A 87 -8.16 -12.02 13.01
N ILE A 88 -7.20 -11.41 12.30
CA ILE A 88 -7.37 -10.12 11.63
C ILE A 88 -7.81 -10.42 10.21
N VAL A 89 -9.07 -10.11 9.88
CA VAL A 89 -9.58 -10.21 8.51
C VAL A 89 -9.19 -8.93 7.80
N ALA A 90 -8.32 -9.02 6.81
CA ALA A 90 -7.83 -7.88 6.05
C ALA A 90 -8.15 -8.01 4.56
N GLU A 91 -8.23 -6.87 3.88
CA GLU A 91 -8.41 -6.78 2.44
C GLU A 91 -7.37 -5.84 1.83
N PHE A 92 -6.67 -6.33 0.82
CA PHE A 92 -5.80 -5.54 -0.05
C PHE A 92 -5.73 -6.22 -1.42
N ASN A 93 -5.54 -5.43 -2.48
CA ASN A 93 -5.57 -5.94 -3.86
C ASN A 93 -6.87 -6.73 -4.20
N LYS A 94 -8.01 -6.32 -3.62
CA LYS A 94 -9.32 -7.00 -3.69
C LYS A 94 -9.33 -8.45 -3.18
N GLN A 95 -8.29 -8.88 -2.46
CA GLN A 95 -8.21 -10.19 -1.85
C GLN A 95 -8.45 -10.07 -0.35
N LYS A 96 -9.33 -10.92 0.18
CA LYS A 96 -9.57 -11.04 1.61
C LYS A 96 -8.78 -12.20 2.17
N ILE A 97 -8.01 -11.93 3.21
CA ILE A 97 -7.12 -12.89 3.84
C ILE A 97 -7.24 -12.74 5.35
N VAL A 98 -7.19 -13.87 6.06
CA VAL A 98 -7.20 -13.88 7.52
C VAL A 98 -5.78 -14.07 8.04
N PHE A 99 -5.33 -13.13 8.87
CA PHE A 99 -4.05 -13.20 9.54
C PHE A 99 -4.22 -13.67 10.97
N HIS A 100 -3.62 -14.81 11.30
CA HIS A 100 -3.58 -15.35 12.64
C HIS A 100 -2.44 -14.70 13.43
N VAL A 101 -2.79 -14.00 14.52
CA VAL A 101 -1.87 -13.28 15.42
C VAL A 101 -2.11 -13.69 16.88
N HIS A 102 -1.11 -13.51 17.77
CA HIS A 102 -1.22 -13.98 19.16
C HIS A 102 -2.10 -13.09 20.03
N SER A 103 -2.19 -11.80 19.71
CA SER A 103 -3.06 -10.86 20.41
C SER A 103 -3.33 -9.63 19.56
N VAL A 104 -4.43 -8.94 19.83
CA VAL A 104 -4.74 -7.61 19.33
C VAL A 104 -5.00 -6.73 20.54
N THR A 105 -4.42 -5.54 20.58
CA THR A 105 -4.56 -4.63 21.72
C THR A 105 -5.48 -3.46 21.40
N GLN A 106 -4.95 -2.39 20.81
CA GLN A 106 -5.69 -1.15 20.57
C GLN A 106 -5.36 -0.53 19.21
N ILE A 107 -6.18 0.46 18.83
CA ILE A 107 -5.94 1.29 17.64
C ILE A 107 -5.18 2.54 18.08
N HIS A 108 -4.10 2.85 17.39
CA HIS A 108 -3.35 4.10 17.56
C HIS A 108 -3.54 5.00 16.36
N ARG A 109 -3.74 6.30 16.60
CA ARG A 109 -3.65 7.34 15.58
C ARG A 109 -2.30 8.02 15.69
N ILE A 110 -1.53 8.02 14.61
CA ILE A 110 -0.17 8.55 14.55
C ILE A 110 0.00 9.44 13.32
N SER A 111 0.92 10.39 13.40
CA SER A 111 1.41 11.12 12.21
C SER A 111 2.44 10.27 11.46
N TRP A 112 2.48 10.40 10.13
CA TRP A 112 3.55 9.81 9.32
C TRP A 112 4.96 10.25 9.74
N ASP A 113 5.10 11.42 10.36
CA ASP A 113 6.39 11.92 10.88
C ASP A 113 6.92 11.10 12.06
N GLN A 114 6.07 10.30 12.71
CA GLN A 114 6.46 9.42 13.83
C GLN A 114 6.93 8.04 13.35
N ILE A 115 6.86 7.77 12.06
CA ILE A 115 7.28 6.51 11.45
C ILE A 115 8.72 6.68 10.96
N GLU A 116 9.64 5.97 11.61
CA GLU A 116 11.03 5.91 11.19
C GLU A 116 11.23 4.78 10.17
N LYS A 117 12.02 5.03 9.12
CA LYS A 117 12.46 3.96 8.22
C LYS A 117 13.35 2.99 9.00
N PRO A 118 13.18 1.66 8.86
CA PRO A 118 14.05 0.71 9.53
C PRO A 118 15.49 0.85 9.03
N SER A 119 16.46 0.64 9.93
CA SER A 119 17.89 0.76 9.57
C SER A 119 18.36 -0.40 8.68
N GLU A 120 19.11 -0.08 7.62
CA GLU A 120 19.76 -1.04 6.72
C GLU A 120 20.68 -2.04 7.46
N MET A 121 21.15 -1.68 8.67
CA MET A 121 22.05 -2.52 9.46
C MET A 121 21.40 -3.83 9.95
N TYR A 122 20.08 -3.88 10.11
CA TYR A 122 19.35 -5.07 10.56
C TYR A 122 18.27 -5.52 9.57
N GLN A 123 18.12 -4.82 8.45
CA GLN A 123 17.26 -5.26 7.36
C GLN A 123 18.03 -6.18 6.42
N GLY A 124 17.73 -7.48 6.48
CA GLY A 124 17.96 -8.35 5.33
C GLY A 124 17.02 -7.95 4.17
N PRO A 125 17.35 -8.32 2.91
CA PRO A 125 16.49 -8.07 1.75
C PRO A 125 15.07 -8.68 1.89
N GLU A 126 14.91 -9.66 2.77
CA GLU A 126 13.64 -10.32 3.08
C GLU A 126 12.88 -9.66 4.24
N SER A 127 13.31 -8.52 4.78
CA SER A 127 12.57 -7.85 5.86
C SER A 127 11.14 -7.51 5.43
N GLN A 128 10.16 -7.93 6.23
CA GLN A 128 8.75 -7.64 6.04
C GLN A 128 8.33 -6.38 6.83
N ILE A 129 9.28 -5.55 7.28
CA ILE A 129 9.02 -4.33 8.06
C ILE A 129 9.15 -3.10 7.17
N ILE A 130 8.09 -2.27 7.10
CA ILE A 130 8.06 -1.02 6.35
C ILE A 130 8.36 0.22 7.21
N GLY A 131 8.23 0.10 8.53
CA GLY A 131 8.44 1.23 9.43
C GLY A 131 8.54 0.84 10.89
N VAL A 132 9.13 1.72 11.69
CA VAL A 132 9.22 1.59 13.15
C VAL A 132 8.55 2.79 13.79
N ILE A 133 7.61 2.52 14.70
CA ILE A 133 6.91 3.55 15.47
C ILE A 133 7.38 3.47 16.92
N LYS A 134 7.80 4.60 17.48
CA LYS A 134 8.13 4.72 18.90
C LYS A 134 6.97 5.37 19.64
N LEU A 135 6.25 4.59 20.45
CA LEU A 135 5.12 5.07 21.25
C LEU A 135 5.31 4.68 22.71
N HIS A 136 5.25 5.66 23.61
CA HIS A 136 5.34 5.46 25.07
C HIS A 136 6.56 4.64 25.53
N GLY A 137 7.68 4.74 24.80
CA GLY A 137 8.91 3.99 25.11
C GLY A 137 8.93 2.56 24.56
N GLU A 138 7.89 2.13 23.85
CA GLU A 138 7.84 0.85 23.15
C GLU A 138 8.01 1.05 21.64
N MET A 139 8.50 0.00 20.97
CA MET A 139 8.63 -0.04 19.52
C MET A 139 7.52 -0.91 18.92
N ILE A 140 6.79 -0.37 17.96
CA ILE A 140 5.81 -1.09 17.16
C ILE A 140 6.34 -1.16 15.73
N LEU A 141 6.44 -2.38 15.19
CA LEU A 141 6.94 -2.62 13.84
C LEU A 141 5.77 -2.64 12.84
N LEU A 142 5.77 -1.74 11.86
CA LEU A 142 4.77 -1.77 10.79
C LEU A 142 5.10 -2.90 9.82
N LEU A 143 4.14 -3.80 9.65
CA LEU A 143 4.32 -5.01 8.86
C LEU A 143 3.80 -4.84 7.43
N ASP A 144 4.60 -5.29 6.47
CA ASP A 144 4.25 -5.40 5.05
C ASP A 144 3.50 -6.71 4.80
N PHE A 145 2.18 -6.67 4.97
CA PHE A 145 1.33 -7.82 4.69
C PHE A 145 1.27 -8.19 3.21
N GLU A 146 1.52 -7.24 2.30
CA GLU A 146 1.52 -7.50 0.86
C GLU A 146 2.73 -8.37 0.51
N LYS A 147 3.90 -8.06 1.05
CA LYS A 147 5.09 -8.89 0.87
C LYS A 147 4.88 -10.32 1.36
N ILE A 148 4.25 -10.51 2.53
CA ILE A 148 3.92 -11.84 3.05
C ILE A 148 3.02 -12.61 2.06
N VAL A 149 2.03 -11.94 1.47
CA VAL A 149 1.10 -12.58 0.53
C VAL A 149 1.76 -12.87 -0.82
N VAL A 150 2.60 -11.98 -1.32
CA VAL A 150 3.38 -12.21 -2.54
C VAL A 150 4.37 -13.36 -2.36
N GLU A 151 4.97 -13.52 -1.19
CA GLU A 151 5.82 -14.68 -0.87
C GLU A 151 5.03 -16.00 -0.87
N ILE A 152 3.77 -15.97 -0.42
CA ILE A 152 2.88 -17.16 -0.41
C ILE A 152 2.38 -17.49 -1.82
N ASN A 153 1.98 -16.48 -2.58
CA ASN A 153 1.46 -16.60 -3.93
C ASN A 153 1.99 -15.48 -4.83
N PRO A 154 3.10 -15.72 -5.56
CA PRO A 154 3.73 -14.70 -6.42
C PRO A 154 2.81 -14.11 -7.49
N GLU A 155 1.78 -14.83 -7.93
CA GLU A 155 0.80 -14.35 -8.93
C GLU A 155 -0.08 -13.21 -8.41
N THR A 156 -0.08 -12.95 -7.11
CA THR A 156 -0.79 -11.81 -6.49
C THR A 156 -0.02 -10.49 -6.61
N GLY A 157 1.26 -10.54 -6.99
CA GLY A 157 2.11 -9.38 -7.22
C GLY A 157 1.99 -8.81 -8.64
N ILE A 158 2.71 -7.71 -8.89
CA ILE A 158 2.76 -7.09 -10.23
C ILE A 158 3.43 -8.03 -11.23
N ASN A 159 2.74 -8.32 -12.33
CA ASN A 159 3.22 -9.21 -13.38
C ASN A 159 3.57 -8.44 -14.67
N VAL A 160 4.86 -8.25 -14.92
CA VAL A 160 5.42 -7.57 -16.10
C VAL A 160 4.94 -8.21 -17.43
N GLN A 161 4.70 -9.52 -17.46
CA GLN A 161 4.28 -10.22 -18.68
C GLN A 161 2.91 -9.77 -19.18
N GLN A 162 2.04 -9.24 -18.31
CA GLN A 162 0.76 -8.68 -18.73
C GLN A 162 0.93 -7.47 -19.64
N VAL A 163 1.99 -6.68 -19.41
CA VAL A 163 2.27 -5.49 -20.23
C VAL A 163 2.87 -5.85 -21.58
N GLN A 164 3.66 -6.93 -21.66
CA GLN A 164 4.16 -7.44 -22.95
C GLN A 164 3.03 -7.82 -23.92
N LYS A 165 1.89 -8.30 -23.39
CA LYS A 165 0.70 -8.63 -24.19
C LYS A 165 0.02 -7.38 -24.79
N LEU A 166 0.30 -6.19 -24.27
CA LEU A 166 -0.27 -4.94 -24.79
C LEU A 166 0.40 -4.43 -26.08
N GLY A 167 1.51 -5.06 -26.50
CA GLY A 167 2.22 -4.76 -27.75
C GLY A 167 3.21 -3.59 -27.64
N LYS A 168 3.97 -3.35 -28.74
CA LYS A 168 4.98 -2.28 -28.81
C LYS A 168 4.31 -0.90 -28.91
N ARG A 169 4.83 0.07 -28.16
CA ARG A 169 4.32 1.44 -28.07
C ARG A 169 5.47 2.44 -28.15
N GLU A 170 5.29 3.55 -28.87
CA GLU A 170 6.26 4.66 -28.93
C GLU A 170 5.78 5.81 -28.03
N ARG A 171 6.38 5.92 -26.83
CA ARG A 171 5.95 6.87 -25.77
C ARG A 171 7.11 7.56 -25.07
N SER A 172 8.30 7.49 -25.67
CA SER A 172 9.58 7.86 -25.05
C SER A 172 9.64 9.31 -24.55
N ASN A 173 8.87 10.20 -25.15
CA ASN A 173 8.97 11.65 -24.89
C ASN A 173 8.06 12.13 -23.74
N LYS A 174 7.23 11.23 -23.16
CA LYS A 174 6.37 11.58 -22.02
C LYS A 174 7.15 11.38 -20.72
N ARG A 175 7.23 12.43 -19.91
CA ARG A 175 7.83 12.39 -18.58
C ARG A 175 6.76 12.12 -17.53
N LEU A 176 6.93 11.02 -16.81
CA LEU A 176 6.09 10.62 -15.69
C LEU A 176 6.81 10.89 -14.37
N VAL A 177 6.06 11.28 -13.35
CA VAL A 177 6.53 11.34 -11.96
C VAL A 177 5.83 10.27 -11.16
N VAL A 178 6.58 9.46 -10.41
CA VAL A 178 6.04 8.34 -9.63
C VAL A 178 6.49 8.47 -8.18
N ALA A 179 5.54 8.42 -7.24
CA ALA A 179 5.82 8.32 -5.81
C ALA A 179 5.44 6.92 -5.31
N GLU A 180 6.45 6.15 -4.89
CA GLU A 180 6.34 4.76 -4.43
C GLU A 180 7.49 4.46 -3.47
N ASP A 181 7.18 4.22 -2.19
CA ASP A 181 8.16 4.05 -1.13
C ASP A 181 8.78 2.64 -1.10
N SER A 182 8.03 1.61 -1.49
CA SER A 182 8.51 0.23 -1.53
C SER A 182 9.58 0.04 -2.62
N PRO A 183 10.84 -0.28 -2.25
CA PRO A 183 11.93 -0.44 -3.22
C PRO A 183 11.68 -1.54 -4.26
N LEU A 184 11.07 -2.64 -3.81
CA LEU A 184 10.69 -3.75 -4.69
C LEU A 184 9.68 -3.28 -5.73
N LEU A 185 8.63 -2.59 -5.28
CA LEU A 185 7.55 -2.17 -6.13
C LEU A 185 7.96 -1.05 -7.08
N ARG A 186 8.78 -0.11 -6.60
CA ARG A 186 9.42 0.92 -7.40
C ARG A 186 10.23 0.31 -8.56
N LYS A 187 11.00 -0.74 -8.30
CA LYS A 187 11.72 -1.47 -9.35
C LYS A 187 10.77 -2.14 -10.36
N LEU A 188 9.72 -2.82 -9.87
CA LEU A 188 8.72 -3.45 -10.73
C LEU A 188 7.97 -2.44 -11.61
N LEU A 189 7.58 -1.29 -11.04
CA LEU A 189 6.96 -0.19 -11.77
C LEU A 189 7.90 0.38 -12.82
N HIS A 190 9.17 0.62 -12.48
CA HIS A 190 10.17 1.09 -13.42
C HIS A 190 10.30 0.14 -14.61
N ASP A 191 10.51 -1.15 -14.35
CA ASP A 191 10.71 -2.15 -15.40
C ASP A 191 9.47 -2.28 -16.29
N THR A 192 8.28 -2.22 -15.68
CA THR A 192 7.00 -2.33 -16.41
C THR A 192 6.68 -1.09 -17.24
N LEU A 193 6.87 0.11 -16.70
CA LEU A 193 6.66 1.36 -17.44
C LEU A 193 7.65 1.50 -18.60
N LYS A 194 8.90 1.05 -18.39
CA LYS A 194 9.91 0.99 -19.44
C LYS A 194 9.52 0.03 -20.56
N GLU A 195 9.04 -1.17 -20.21
CA GLU A 195 8.52 -2.14 -21.18
C GLU A 195 7.29 -1.59 -21.93
N ALA A 196 6.45 -0.78 -21.26
CA ALA A 196 5.33 -0.06 -21.86
C ALA A 196 5.74 1.12 -22.77
N GLY A 197 7.03 1.42 -22.89
CA GLY A 197 7.58 2.46 -23.77
C GLY A 197 7.82 3.83 -23.10
N PHE A 198 7.63 3.95 -21.78
CA PHE A 198 7.92 5.18 -21.04
C PHE A 198 9.39 5.18 -20.59
N GLN A 199 10.20 6.02 -21.23
CA GLN A 199 11.65 6.08 -20.97
C GLN A 199 12.04 7.16 -19.96
N SER A 200 11.18 8.15 -19.74
CA SER A 200 11.42 9.26 -18.81
C SER A 200 10.50 9.15 -17.61
N VAL A 201 10.93 8.40 -16.59
CA VAL A 201 10.17 8.22 -15.35
C VAL A 201 11.04 8.65 -14.17
N GLU A 202 10.58 9.64 -13.42
CA GLU A 202 11.23 10.12 -12.20
C GLU A 202 10.56 9.48 -10.98
N PHE A 203 11.33 8.85 -10.09
CA PHE A 203 10.81 8.17 -8.92
C PHE A 203 11.17 8.88 -7.61
N PHE A 204 10.21 8.90 -6.69
CA PHE A 204 10.35 9.43 -5.34
C PHE A 204 9.86 8.41 -4.31
N GLU A 205 10.45 8.43 -3.12
CA GLU A 205 10.12 7.47 -2.06
C GLU A 205 9.01 7.96 -1.10
N ASN A 206 8.45 9.13 -1.36
CA ASN A 206 7.36 9.72 -0.58
C ASN A 206 6.72 10.87 -1.35
N GLY A 207 5.54 11.29 -0.91
CA GLY A 207 4.83 12.39 -1.56
C GLY A 207 5.48 13.75 -1.36
N ARG A 208 6.27 13.96 -0.32
CA ARG A 208 6.87 15.25 0.01
C ARG A 208 7.96 15.62 -0.98
N ASP A 209 8.85 14.68 -1.27
CA ASP A 209 9.93 14.87 -2.25
C ASP A 209 9.38 15.03 -3.66
N ALA A 210 8.34 14.25 -4.02
CA ALA A 210 7.63 14.40 -5.29
C ALA A 210 6.99 15.79 -5.41
N LEU A 211 6.33 16.30 -4.37
CA LEU A 211 5.73 17.63 -4.35
C LEU A 211 6.79 18.73 -4.50
N HIS A 212 7.87 18.68 -3.73
CA HIS A 212 8.96 19.65 -3.81
C HIS A 212 9.58 19.69 -5.21
N TYR A 213 9.77 18.53 -5.84
CA TYR A 213 10.27 18.45 -7.20
C TYR A 213 9.34 19.16 -8.21
N LEU A 214 8.03 18.93 -8.12
CA LEU A 214 7.03 19.58 -8.98
C LEU A 214 6.97 21.10 -8.74
N GLU A 215 7.02 21.53 -7.48
CA GLU A 215 7.03 22.94 -7.12
C GLU A 215 8.28 23.66 -7.63
N ASN A 216 9.45 23.01 -7.59
CA ASN A 216 10.70 23.56 -8.11
C ASN A 216 10.64 23.80 -9.63
N ILE A 217 9.96 22.93 -10.39
CA ILE A 217 9.75 23.14 -11.83
C ILE A 217 8.93 24.40 -12.06
N VAL A 218 7.80 24.56 -11.34
CA VAL A 218 6.94 25.74 -11.47
C VAL A 218 7.69 27.01 -11.07
N GLN A 219 8.45 26.98 -9.98
CA GLN A 219 9.25 28.12 -9.51
C GLN A 219 10.35 28.53 -10.50
N SER A 220 10.88 27.58 -11.29
CA SER A 220 11.86 27.87 -12.35
C SER A 220 11.26 28.60 -13.57
N GLY A 221 9.95 28.88 -13.56
CA GLY A 221 9.26 29.59 -14.64
C GLY A 221 8.92 28.72 -15.85
N LYS A 222 9.10 27.40 -15.75
CA LYS A 222 8.76 26.45 -16.80
C LYS A 222 7.28 26.10 -16.80
N THR A 223 6.73 25.84 -17.98
CA THR A 223 5.35 25.34 -18.12
C THR A 223 5.29 23.89 -17.69
N ILE A 224 4.58 23.61 -16.59
CA ILE A 224 4.59 22.28 -15.96
C ILE A 224 4.10 21.16 -16.89
N GLU A 225 3.08 21.40 -17.71
CA GLU A 225 2.52 20.42 -18.67
C GLU A 225 3.52 20.00 -19.77
N GLN A 226 4.53 20.83 -20.03
CA GLN A 226 5.61 20.51 -20.97
C GLN A 226 6.69 19.65 -20.32
N GLU A 227 6.86 19.77 -19.00
CA GLU A 227 7.91 19.07 -18.24
C GLU A 227 7.42 17.76 -17.65
N VAL A 228 6.14 17.65 -17.28
CA VAL A 228 5.53 16.46 -16.65
C VAL A 228 4.13 16.24 -17.22
N GLN A 229 3.86 15.03 -17.73
CA GLN A 229 2.57 14.71 -18.35
C GLN A 229 1.64 13.88 -17.48
N LEU A 230 2.14 13.25 -16.42
CA LEU A 230 1.34 12.46 -15.51
C LEU A 230 2.08 12.24 -14.18
N ILE A 231 1.31 12.20 -13.10
CA ILE A 231 1.78 11.75 -11.79
C ILE A 231 1.11 10.44 -11.43
N ILE A 232 1.89 9.47 -10.94
CA ILE A 232 1.42 8.23 -10.34
C ILE A 232 1.83 8.25 -8.87
N THR A 233 0.92 7.94 -7.95
CA THR A 233 1.26 7.90 -6.51
C THR A 233 0.65 6.69 -5.85
N ASP A 234 1.44 6.02 -5.01
CA ASP A 234 0.86 5.17 -3.97
C ASP A 234 0.19 6.04 -2.89
N ILE A 235 -0.72 5.45 -2.12
CA ILE A 235 -1.32 6.08 -0.94
C ILE A 235 -0.39 5.92 0.26
N GLU A 236 0.06 4.70 0.56
CA GLU A 236 0.78 4.40 1.81
C GLU A 236 2.26 4.70 1.66
N MET A 237 2.65 5.94 1.96
CA MET A 237 4.05 6.35 1.95
C MET A 237 4.40 7.13 3.22
N PRO A 238 5.64 6.98 3.74
CA PRO A 238 6.11 7.76 4.88
C PRO A 238 6.20 9.24 4.53
N GLN A 239 6.23 10.10 5.55
CA GLN A 239 6.32 11.57 5.48
C GLN A 239 5.10 12.27 4.85
N MET A 240 4.66 11.84 3.66
CA MET A 240 3.47 12.36 2.99
C MET A 240 2.78 11.26 2.19
N ASP A 241 1.53 10.98 2.55
CA ASP A 241 0.69 10.02 1.85
C ASP A 241 0.20 10.52 0.47
N GLY A 242 -0.20 9.59 -0.39
CA GLY A 242 -0.66 9.89 -1.75
C GLY A 242 -1.95 10.72 -1.82
N HIS A 243 -2.84 10.60 -0.84
CA HIS A 243 -4.04 11.43 -0.79
C HIS A 243 -3.67 12.89 -0.47
N HIS A 244 -2.75 13.12 0.46
CA HIS A 244 -2.24 14.44 0.80
C HIS A 244 -1.46 15.04 -0.37
N LEU A 245 -0.59 14.28 -1.03
CA LEU A 245 0.10 14.69 -2.26
C LEU A 245 -0.92 15.12 -3.33
N THR A 246 -1.89 14.26 -3.62
CA THR A 246 -2.91 14.54 -4.65
C THR A 246 -3.68 15.82 -4.32
N LYS A 247 -4.14 15.97 -3.08
CA LYS A 247 -4.86 17.17 -2.62
C LYS A 247 -4.01 18.44 -2.76
N ARG A 248 -2.71 18.38 -2.46
CA ARG A 248 -1.78 19.51 -2.62
C ARG A 248 -1.60 19.89 -4.09
N ILE A 249 -1.41 18.90 -4.97
CA ILE A 249 -1.32 19.10 -6.42
C ILE A 249 -2.61 19.76 -6.94
N LYS A 250 -3.77 19.21 -6.60
CA LYS A 250 -5.06 19.67 -7.13
C LYS A 250 -5.52 21.01 -6.56
N ASN A 251 -5.02 21.43 -5.40
CA ASN A 251 -5.25 22.76 -4.84
C ASN A 251 -4.28 23.84 -5.37
N ASN A 252 -3.25 23.46 -6.13
CA ASN A 252 -2.30 24.40 -6.73
C ASN A 252 -2.73 24.75 -8.16
N SER A 253 -2.79 26.05 -8.50
CA SER A 253 -3.31 26.52 -9.80
C SER A 253 -2.49 26.07 -11.01
N GLU A 254 -1.19 25.84 -10.83
CA GLU A 254 -0.32 25.34 -11.90
C GLU A 254 -0.27 23.82 -11.92
N LEU A 255 -0.06 23.18 -10.76
CA LEU A 255 0.09 21.71 -10.70
C LEU A 255 -1.22 20.96 -10.97
N SER A 256 -2.38 21.56 -10.68
CA SER A 256 -3.70 20.93 -10.89
C SER A 256 -3.97 20.54 -12.35
N LYS A 257 -3.26 21.15 -13.30
CA LYS A 257 -3.29 20.84 -14.73
C LYS A 257 -2.74 19.44 -15.04
N ILE A 258 -1.85 18.91 -14.19
CA ILE A 258 -1.29 17.58 -14.39
C ILE A 258 -2.28 16.53 -13.89
N PRO A 259 -2.56 15.49 -14.68
CA PRO A 259 -3.35 14.38 -14.21
C PRO A 259 -2.61 13.54 -13.17
N VAL A 260 -3.34 13.07 -12.16
CA VAL A 260 -2.86 12.23 -11.06
C VAL A 260 -3.61 10.91 -11.06
N ILE A 261 -2.87 9.80 -11.20
CA ILE A 261 -3.38 8.44 -11.01
C ILE A 261 -2.89 7.93 -9.66
N ILE A 262 -3.82 7.53 -8.80
CA ILE A 262 -3.46 6.80 -7.58
C ILE A 262 -3.35 5.31 -7.94
N PHE A 263 -2.19 4.72 -7.66
CA PHE A 263 -1.95 3.29 -7.85
C PHE A 263 -1.58 2.67 -6.50
N SER A 264 -2.54 1.98 -5.86
CA SER A 264 -2.41 1.54 -4.48
C SER A 264 -3.10 0.21 -4.21
N SER A 265 -2.63 -0.55 -3.24
CA SER A 265 -3.26 -1.80 -2.78
C SER A 265 -4.55 -1.56 -1.99
N LEU A 266 -4.74 -0.32 -1.51
CA LEU A 266 -5.93 0.13 -0.79
C LEU A 266 -7.14 0.39 -1.71
N ILE A 267 -6.98 0.31 -3.04
CA ILE A 267 -8.07 0.55 -3.97
C ILE A 267 -9.04 -0.65 -3.97
N THR A 268 -10.03 -0.56 -3.10
CA THR A 268 -11.21 -1.42 -3.04
C THR A 268 -12.45 -0.63 -3.45
N ASP A 269 -13.54 -1.30 -3.80
CA ASP A 269 -14.77 -0.61 -4.22
C ASP A 269 -15.30 0.34 -3.13
N ASP A 270 -15.13 -0.02 -1.85
CA ASP A 270 -15.48 0.82 -0.71
C ASP A 270 -14.63 2.09 -0.61
N LEU A 271 -13.36 2.05 -1.07
CA LEU A 271 -12.38 3.12 -0.86
C LEU A 271 -12.16 4.02 -2.07
N ARG A 272 -12.66 3.64 -3.27
CA ARG A 272 -12.56 4.45 -4.50
C ARG A 272 -13.07 5.89 -4.35
N HIS A 273 -14.06 6.13 -3.49
CA HIS A 273 -14.56 7.49 -3.27
C HIS A 273 -13.50 8.43 -2.67
N LYS A 274 -12.54 7.92 -1.88
CA LYS A 274 -11.53 8.74 -1.20
C LYS A 274 -10.56 9.41 -2.17
N GLY A 275 -10.13 8.71 -3.22
CA GLY A 275 -9.28 9.31 -4.26
C GLY A 275 -10.02 10.39 -5.06
N GLN A 276 -11.32 10.21 -5.30
CA GLN A 276 -12.15 11.23 -5.96
C GLN A 276 -12.29 12.50 -5.08
N MET A 277 -12.43 12.33 -3.76
CA MET A 277 -12.52 13.46 -2.82
C MET A 277 -11.28 14.35 -2.78
N VAL A 278 -10.10 13.80 -3.10
CA VAL A 278 -8.85 14.58 -3.18
C VAL A 278 -8.54 15.07 -4.60
N GLY A 279 -9.41 14.75 -5.57
CA GLY A 279 -9.31 15.22 -6.95
C GLY A 279 -8.47 14.35 -7.88
N ALA A 280 -8.19 13.08 -7.55
CA ALA A 280 -7.48 12.17 -8.46
C ALA A 280 -8.28 11.94 -9.76
N ASP A 281 -7.57 11.89 -10.89
CA ASP A 281 -8.18 11.68 -12.21
C ASP A 281 -8.50 10.20 -12.47
N ALA A 282 -7.71 9.29 -11.88
CA ALA A 282 -7.97 7.87 -11.90
C ALA A 282 -7.40 7.15 -10.65
N GLN A 283 -7.90 5.94 -10.40
CA GLN A 283 -7.46 5.06 -9.33
C GLN A 283 -7.37 3.62 -9.83
N VAL A 284 -6.25 2.96 -9.56
CA VAL A 284 -5.97 1.60 -9.98
C VAL A 284 -5.48 0.79 -8.79
N SER A 285 -6.02 -0.41 -8.63
CA SER A 285 -5.56 -1.34 -7.60
C SER A 285 -4.25 -1.99 -8.04
N LYS A 286 -3.29 -2.11 -7.13
CA LYS A 286 -2.23 -3.13 -7.29
C LYS A 286 -2.92 -4.52 -7.29
N PRO A 287 -2.46 -5.52 -8.07
CA PRO A 287 -1.34 -5.54 -8.99
C PRO A 287 -1.69 -5.18 -10.46
N GLU A 288 -2.82 -4.51 -10.74
CA GLU A 288 -3.39 -4.30 -12.09
C GLU A 288 -2.62 -3.30 -12.96
N ILE A 289 -1.34 -3.57 -13.19
CA ILE A 289 -0.44 -2.66 -13.89
C ILE A 289 -0.78 -2.51 -15.38
N ALA A 290 -1.39 -3.53 -15.98
CA ALA A 290 -1.90 -3.43 -17.35
C ALA A 290 -3.03 -2.39 -17.46
N GLU A 291 -3.93 -2.36 -16.46
CA GLU A 291 -4.98 -1.34 -16.35
C GLU A 291 -4.37 0.05 -16.13
N LEU A 292 -3.36 0.17 -15.26
CA LEU A 292 -2.61 1.41 -15.06
C LEU A 292 -2.08 1.92 -16.39
N VAL A 293 -1.37 1.09 -17.15
CA VAL A 293 -0.79 1.51 -18.43
C VAL A 293 -1.88 1.94 -19.43
N LEU A 294 -3.00 1.20 -19.53
CA LEU A 294 -4.12 1.60 -20.39
C LEU A 294 -4.73 2.95 -19.97
N LEU A 295 -4.76 3.26 -18.68
CA LEU A 295 -5.23 4.56 -18.19
C LEU A 295 -4.22 5.68 -18.47
N ILE A 296 -2.92 5.42 -18.34
CA ILE A 296 -1.89 6.38 -18.77
C ILE A 296 -2.12 6.74 -20.24
N ASP A 297 -2.46 5.76 -21.08
CA ASP A 297 -2.68 5.97 -22.51
C ASP A 297 -3.90 6.82 -22.81
N LYS A 298 -4.94 6.68 -21.99
CA LYS A 298 -6.18 7.46 -22.15
C LYS A 298 -6.02 8.90 -21.68
N ILE A 299 -5.14 9.13 -20.70
CA ILE A 299 -5.05 10.39 -19.97
C ILE A 299 -3.88 11.26 -20.46
N ALA A 300 -2.74 10.65 -20.77
CA ALA A 300 -1.49 11.35 -21.06
C ALA A 300 -1.06 11.30 -22.55
N LEU A 301 -1.79 10.56 -23.41
CA LEU A 301 -1.61 10.51 -24.86
C LEU A 301 -2.85 11.02 -25.58
#